data_AF-A0A257W6Z2-F1
#
_entry.id   AF-A0A257W6Z2-F1
#
_cell.length_a   1.000
_cell.length_b   1.000
_cell.length_c   1.000
_cell.angle_alpha   90.00
_cell.angle_beta   90.00
_cell.angle_gamma   90.00
#
_symmetry.space_group_name_H-M   'P 1'
#
loop_
_entity.id
_entity.type
_entity.pdbx_description
1 polymer ?
#
loop_
_entity_poly.entity_id
_entity_poly.type
_entity_poly.pdbx_seq_one_letter_code
_entity_poly.pdbx_strand_id
1 'polypeptide(L)'
;MSQEPLLPSSFEPDPSPVRGQEENALSFPPRPILEEKSANVWVKSLSSLALYLVVGYVIFQDWKLLLIITGIVIFHELGHFLAMKIFDYKELGIFFIPLLGAYASGTKHEVSQRQAIIILLAGPLPGILLGIGMF
;
A
#
# COMPACT_ATOMS: atom_id res chain seq x y z
N MET A 1 -74.00 25.74 7.79
CA MET A 1 -73.19 25.24 6.66
C MET A 1 -72.01 26.19 6.58
N SER A 2 -70.82 25.90 7.10
CA SER A 2 -70.06 24.64 7.10
C SER A 2 -69.24 24.53 8.40
N GLN A 3 -69.23 23.37 9.05
CA GLN A 3 -68.35 23.10 10.18
C GLN A 3 -67.00 22.61 9.65
N GLU A 4 -65.90 23.21 10.12
CA GLU A 4 -64.54 22.72 9.89
C GLU A 4 -64.31 21.40 10.65
N PRO A 5 -63.69 20.38 10.04
CA PRO A 5 -63.37 19.13 10.72
C PRO A 5 -62.20 19.31 11.69
N LEU A 6 -62.41 18.92 12.95
CA LEU A 6 -61.40 18.88 14.02
C LEU A 6 -60.30 17.85 13.69
N LEU A 7 -59.04 18.30 13.60
CA LEU A 7 -57.89 17.40 13.47
C LEU A 7 -57.59 16.71 14.81
N PRO A 8 -57.53 15.36 14.87
CA PRO A 8 -57.10 14.68 16.07
C PRO A 8 -55.58 14.78 16.26
N SER A 9 -55.24 15.34 17.42
CA SER A 9 -53.91 15.40 18.03
C SER A 9 -53.37 14.00 18.36
N SER A 10 -52.04 13.88 18.29
CA SER A 10 -51.17 12.80 18.81
C SER A 10 -51.32 11.40 18.20
N PHE A 11 -50.35 11.06 17.36
CA PHE A 11 -49.95 9.69 17.05
C PHE A 11 -49.31 9.07 18.31
N GLU A 12 -50.06 8.26 19.05
CA GLU A 12 -49.50 7.36 20.06
C GLU A 12 -49.13 6.04 19.36
N PRO A 13 -47.85 5.62 19.37
CA PRO A 13 -47.49 4.31 18.85
C PRO A 13 -48.01 3.21 19.78
N ASP A 14 -48.87 2.36 19.23
CA ASP A 14 -49.42 1.14 19.85
C ASP A 14 -48.29 0.16 20.24
N PRO A 15 -48.17 -0.23 21.52
CA PRO A 15 -47.20 -1.23 21.95
C PRO A 15 -47.81 -2.64 21.78
N SER A 16 -47.66 -3.24 20.60
CA SER A 16 -47.94 -4.67 20.41
C SER A 16 -46.92 -5.36 19.47
N PRO A 17 -46.65 -6.66 19.68
CA PRO A 17 -45.33 -7.25 19.45
C PRO A 17 -45.21 -7.95 18.10
N VAL A 18 -44.18 -7.62 17.31
CA VAL A 18 -43.85 -8.40 16.10
C VAL A 18 -42.66 -9.31 16.41
N ARG A 19 -43.01 -10.55 16.73
CA ARG A 19 -42.11 -11.69 16.90
C ARG A 19 -41.75 -12.26 15.53
N GLY A 20 -40.46 -12.23 15.21
CA GLY A 20 -39.78 -13.32 14.52
C GLY A 20 -39.70 -13.26 12.99
N GLN A 21 -38.46 -13.45 12.53
CA GLN A 21 -38.06 -14.17 11.32
C GLN A 21 -38.21 -13.42 9.98
N GLU A 22 -37.08 -12.89 9.52
CA GLU A 22 -36.46 -13.15 8.19
C GLU A 22 -35.58 -11.99 7.76
N GLU A 23 -34.51 -11.75 8.52
CA GLU A 23 -33.32 -11.12 7.95
C GLU A 23 -32.19 -12.09 8.22
N ASN A 24 -31.93 -12.93 7.22
CA ASN A 24 -30.65 -13.60 7.04
C ASN A 24 -29.58 -12.51 6.90
N ALA A 25 -29.25 -11.85 8.01
CA ALA A 25 -28.04 -11.10 8.16
C ALA A 25 -26.92 -12.13 8.04
N LEU A 26 -26.32 -12.20 6.86
CA LEU A 26 -25.13 -12.98 6.58
C LEU A 26 -24.21 -12.86 7.80
N SER A 27 -24.10 -13.93 8.58
CA SER A 27 -23.23 -13.97 9.75
C SER A 27 -21.80 -13.97 9.22
N PHE A 28 -21.25 -12.77 8.97
CA PHE A 28 -19.85 -12.63 8.61
C PHE A 28 -19.03 -13.28 9.72
N PRO A 29 -18.17 -14.26 9.40
CA PRO A 29 -17.26 -14.79 10.41
C PRO A 29 -16.46 -13.62 10.99
N PRO A 30 -16.14 -13.63 12.30
CA PRO A 30 -15.22 -12.65 12.86
C PRO A 30 -13.95 -12.66 12.02
N ARG A 31 -13.49 -11.46 11.59
CA ARG A 31 -12.31 -11.35 10.71
C ARG A 31 -11.16 -12.11 11.38
N PRO A 32 -10.50 -13.05 10.68
CA PRO A 32 -9.33 -13.71 11.23
C PRO A 32 -8.32 -12.64 11.67
N ILE A 33 -7.99 -12.65 12.96
CA ILE A 33 -6.94 -11.80 13.50
C ILE A 33 -5.64 -12.45 13.04
N LEU A 34 -5.13 -12.01 11.88
CA LEU A 34 -3.84 -12.45 11.41
C LEU A 34 -2.82 -11.87 12.40
N GLU A 35 -2.26 -12.72 13.26
CA GLU A 35 -1.08 -12.36 14.03
C GLU A 35 0.06 -12.15 13.02
N GLU A 36 0.21 -10.93 12.52
CA GLU A 36 1.39 -10.55 11.76
C GLU A 36 2.59 -10.63 12.69
N LYS A 37 3.32 -11.74 12.61
CA LYS A 37 4.65 -11.84 13.19
C LYS A 37 5.48 -10.75 12.51
N SER A 38 5.75 -9.66 13.23
CA SER A 38 6.49 -8.48 12.75
C SER A 38 7.95 -8.86 12.51
N ALA A 39 8.22 -9.63 11.47
CA ALA A 39 9.56 -9.89 11.00
C ALA A 39 10.23 -8.55 10.68
N ASN A 40 11.43 -8.37 11.21
CA ASN A 40 12.22 -7.16 11.05
C ASN A 40 12.33 -6.82 9.56
N VAL A 41 11.93 -5.60 9.17
CA VAL A 41 11.92 -5.12 7.78
C VAL A 41 13.28 -5.34 7.12
N TRP A 42 14.38 -5.14 7.85
CA TRP A 42 15.74 -5.38 7.36
C TRP A 42 16.00 -6.83 6.98
N VAL A 43 15.48 -7.77 7.78
CA VAL A 43 15.61 -9.21 7.49
C VAL A 43 14.80 -9.55 6.23
N LYS A 44 13.59 -9.00 6.10
CA LYS A 44 12.78 -9.21 4.90
C LYS A 44 13.46 -8.64 3.65
N SER A 45 13.97 -7.40 3.71
CA SER A 45 14.73 -6.77 2.63
C SER A 45 15.93 -7.62 2.21
N LEU A 46 16.77 -8.05 3.16
CA LEU A 46 17.95 -8.84 2.87
C LEU A 46 17.60 -10.22 2.28
N SER A 47 16.57 -10.88 2.83
CA SER A 47 16.09 -12.15 2.31
C SER A 47 15.54 -12.02 0.89
N SER A 48 14.80 -10.95 0.59
CA SER A 48 14.26 -10.67 -0.74
C SER A 48 15.37 -10.37 -1.75
N LEU A 49 16.41 -9.63 -1.36
CA LEU A 49 17.57 -9.37 -2.21
C LEU A 49 18.35 -10.65 -2.50
N ALA A 50 18.56 -11.49 -1.49
CA ALA A 50 19.21 -12.79 -1.68
C ALA A 50 18.45 -13.67 -2.67
N LEU A 51 17.12 -13.76 -2.52
CA LEU A 51 16.26 -14.50 -3.43
C LEU A 51 16.32 -13.92 -4.86
N TYR A 52 16.23 -12.60 -4.98
CA TYR A 52 16.35 -11.89 -6.26
C TYR A 52 17.67 -12.20 -6.97
N LEU A 53 18.79 -12.20 -6.25
CA LEU A 53 20.11 -12.50 -6.81
C LEU A 53 20.24 -13.96 -7.21
N VAL A 54 19.75 -14.90 -6.40
CA VAL A 54 19.80 -16.34 -6.71
C VAL A 54 18.98 -16.65 -7.96
N VAL A 55 17.72 -16.20 -8.00
CA VAL A 55 16.84 -16.42 -9.15
C VAL A 55 17.36 -15.70 -10.40
N GLY A 56 17.79 -14.46 -10.25
CA GLY A 56 18.38 -13.68 -11.34
C GLY A 56 19.62 -14.36 -11.90
N TYR A 57 20.51 -14.86 -11.04
CA TYR A 57 21.71 -15.56 -11.48
C TYR A 57 21.41 -16.85 -12.24
N VAL A 58 20.44 -17.65 -11.76
CA VAL A 58 20.00 -18.88 -12.46
C VAL A 58 19.49 -18.59 -13.87
N ILE A 59 18.83 -17.44 -14.08
CA ILE A 59 18.21 -17.10 -15.37
C ILE A 59 19.19 -16.40 -16.32
N PHE A 60 19.93 -15.40 -15.84
CA PHE A 60 20.82 -14.61 -16.70
C PHE A 60 22.17 -15.29 -16.94
N GLN A 61 22.64 -16.11 -16.00
CA GLN A 61 23.98 -16.73 -16.00
C GLN A 61 25.15 -15.74 -16.24
N ASP A 62 24.91 -14.45 -16.03
CA ASP A 62 25.89 -13.37 -16.15
C ASP A 62 25.83 -12.47 -14.92
N TRP A 63 26.90 -12.51 -14.12
CA TRP A 63 27.03 -11.75 -12.88
C TRP A 63 27.22 -10.27 -13.14
N LYS A 64 27.87 -9.88 -14.25
CA LYS A 64 28.08 -8.46 -14.56
C LYS A 64 26.75 -7.81 -14.87
N LEU A 65 25.98 -8.42 -15.76
CA LEU A 65 24.64 -7.94 -16.10
C LEU A 65 23.74 -7.89 -14.86
N LEU A 66 23.71 -8.97 -14.07
CA LEU A 66 22.91 -9.03 -12.85
C LEU A 66 23.26 -7.93 -11.86
N LEU A 67 24.55 -7.70 -11.59
CA LEU A 67 24.99 -6.65 -10.66
C LEU A 67 24.70 -5.24 -11.20
N ILE A 68 24.84 -5.01 -12.50
CA ILE A 68 24.48 -3.73 -13.13
C ILE A 68 22.98 -3.46 -12.96
N ILE A 69 22.12 -4.41 -13.32
CA ILE A 69 20.66 -4.26 -13.16
C ILE A 69 20.30 -4.06 -11.69
N THR A 70 20.90 -4.85 -10.79
CA THR A 70 20.68 -4.71 -9.34
C THR A 70 21.08 -3.31 -8.86
N GLY A 71 22.23 -2.80 -9.30
CA GLY A 71 22.68 -1.45 -8.96
C GLY A 71 21.72 -0.36 -9.44
N ILE A 72 21.21 -0.48 -10.68
CA ILE A 72 20.23 0.45 -11.25
C ILE A 72 18.93 0.43 -10.42
N VAL A 73 18.42 -0.76 -10.09
CA VAL A 73 17.20 -0.93 -9.28
C VAL A 73 17.39 -0.36 -7.87
N ILE A 74 18.52 -0.66 -7.21
CA ILE A 74 18.83 -0.09 -5.90
C ILE A 74 18.85 1.44 -5.95
N PHE A 75 19.51 2.01 -6.95
CA PHE A 75 19.59 3.45 -7.12
C PHE A 75 18.20 4.08 -7.36
N HIS A 76 17.36 3.44 -8.18
CA HIS A 76 15.98 3.84 -8.43
C HIS A 76 15.14 3.83 -7.14
N GLU A 77 15.11 2.71 -6.42
CA GLU A 77 14.32 2.58 -5.19
C GLU A 77 14.84 3.49 -4.07
N LEU A 78 16.15 3.76 -4.02
CA LEU A 78 16.72 4.69 -3.06
C LEU A 78 16.17 6.10 -3.26
N GLY A 79 15.93 6.52 -4.50
CA GLY A 79 15.27 7.78 -4.81
C GLY A 79 13.86 7.86 -4.20
N HIS A 80 13.04 6.83 -4.41
CA HIS A 80 11.72 6.72 -3.78
C HIS A 80 11.80 6.72 -2.25
N PHE A 81 12.72 5.94 -1.69
CA PHE A 81 12.93 5.83 -0.24
C PHE A 81 13.32 7.17 0.38
N LEU A 82 14.25 7.92 -0.24
CA LEU A 82 14.68 9.23 0.25
C LEU A 82 13.54 10.24 0.21
N ALA A 83 12.75 10.28 -0.88
CA ALA A 83 11.60 11.17 -0.94
C ALA A 83 10.55 10.82 0.12
N MET A 84 10.25 9.54 0.33
CA MET A 84 9.35 9.10 1.40
C MET A 84 9.89 9.47 2.78
N LYS A 85 11.21 9.33 3.00
CA LYS A 85 11.87 9.72 4.24
C LYS A 85 11.75 11.22 4.52
N ILE A 86 11.91 12.06 3.49
CA ILE A 86 11.76 13.52 3.58
C ILE A 86 10.30 13.90 3.90
N PHE A 87 9.32 13.14 3.42
CA PHE A 87 7.90 13.38 3.68
C PHE A 87 7.34 12.63 4.90
N ASP A 88 8.20 12.20 5.83
CA ASP A 88 7.83 11.59 7.12
C ASP A 88 6.97 10.31 7.00
N TYR A 89 7.22 9.49 5.99
CA TYR A 89 6.66 8.14 5.94
C TYR A 89 7.25 7.26 7.04
N LYS A 90 6.41 6.39 7.61
CA LYS A 90 6.78 5.41 8.64
C LYS A 90 6.95 4.03 8.02
N GLU A 91 7.57 3.13 8.76
CA GLU A 91 7.72 1.70 8.38
C GLU A 91 8.34 1.52 6.99
N LEU A 92 9.37 2.33 6.71
CA LEU A 92 10.04 2.32 5.42
C LEU A 92 10.77 1.00 5.18
N GLY A 93 10.62 0.45 3.98
CA GLY A 93 11.30 -0.76 3.55
C GLY A 93 11.49 -0.78 2.04
N ILE A 94 12.46 -1.57 1.58
CA ILE A 94 12.65 -1.87 0.15
C ILE A 94 12.62 -3.38 0.01
N PHE A 95 11.85 -3.89 -0.94
CA PHE A 95 11.70 -5.31 -1.16
C PHE A 95 11.98 -5.64 -2.62
N PHE A 96 12.80 -6.65 -2.84
CA PHE A 96 13.15 -7.11 -4.18
C PHE A 96 12.18 -8.21 -4.62
N ILE A 97 11.63 -8.05 -5.82
CA ILE A 97 10.79 -9.04 -6.47
C ILE A 97 11.62 -9.66 -7.59
N PRO A 98 11.95 -10.96 -7.52
CA PRO A 98 12.71 -11.64 -8.56
C PRO A 98 12.18 -11.33 -9.96
N LEU A 99 13.09 -10.96 -10.87
CA LEU A 99 12.82 -10.64 -12.29
C LEU A 99 11.98 -9.40 -12.58
N LEU A 100 11.27 -8.85 -11.59
CA LEU A 100 10.47 -7.64 -11.75
C LEU A 100 11.24 -6.39 -11.32
N GLY A 101 12.07 -6.48 -10.28
CA GLY A 101 12.84 -5.36 -9.75
C GLY A 101 12.72 -5.26 -8.24
N ALA A 102 12.40 -4.07 -7.75
CA ALA A 102 12.13 -3.85 -6.34
C ALA A 102 10.98 -2.85 -6.16
N TYR A 103 10.47 -2.72 -4.94
CA TYR A 103 9.54 -1.67 -4.58
C TYR A 103 9.87 -1.14 -3.19
N ALA A 104 9.81 0.18 -3.04
CA ALA A 104 9.87 0.84 -1.75
C ALA A 104 8.46 0.93 -1.13
N SER A 105 8.35 0.60 0.16
CA SER A 105 7.11 0.68 0.95
C SER A 105 7.24 1.68 2.07
N GLY A 106 6.12 2.32 2.44
CA GLY A 106 6.01 3.09 3.66
C GLY A 106 4.56 3.46 3.93
N THR A 107 4.26 3.82 5.18
CA THR A 107 2.92 4.20 5.61
C THR A 107 2.87 5.68 6.00
N LYS A 108 1.86 6.40 5.49
CA LYS A 108 1.56 7.78 5.86
C LYS A 108 0.04 7.99 5.81
N HIS A 109 -0.50 8.70 6.81
CA HIS A 109 -1.94 8.89 6.93
C HIS A 109 -2.51 9.79 5.84
N GLU A 110 -1.84 10.90 5.54
CA GLU A 110 -2.27 11.85 4.51
C GLU A 110 -1.11 12.18 3.57
N VAL A 111 -1.35 12.02 2.27
CA VAL A 111 -0.37 12.29 1.22
C VAL A 111 -0.95 13.34 0.27
N SER A 112 -0.28 14.49 0.16
CA SER A 112 -0.66 15.49 -0.83
C SER A 112 -0.31 15.02 -2.24
N GLN A 113 -1.10 15.41 -3.26
CA GLN A 113 -0.81 15.12 -4.67
C GLN A 113 0.60 15.57 -5.08
N ARG A 114 1.06 16.72 -4.57
CA ARG A 114 2.43 17.20 -4.84
C ARG A 114 3.49 16.27 -4.26
N GLN A 115 3.29 15.77 -3.04
CA GLN A 115 4.20 14.82 -2.41
C GLN A 115 4.23 13.51 -3.20
N ALA A 116 3.07 13.01 -3.64
CA ALA A 116 2.99 11.80 -4.45
C ALA A 116 3.75 11.94 -5.78
N ILE A 117 3.61 13.08 -6.48
CA ILE A 117 4.34 13.35 -7.72
C ILE A 117 5.85 13.38 -7.46
N ILE A 118 6.30 14.05 -6.40
CA ILE A 118 7.72 14.12 -6.05
C ILE A 118 8.26 12.73 -5.75
N ILE A 119 7.55 11.93 -4.95
CA ILE A 119 7.96 10.56 -4.64
C ILE A 119 8.05 9.73 -5.92
N LEU A 120 7.03 9.79 -6.79
CA LEU A 120 6.99 9.03 -8.04
C LEU A 120 8.14 9.39 -8.99
N LEU A 121 8.54 10.66 -9.03
CA LEU A 121 9.66 11.10 -9.86
C LEU A 121 11.02 10.86 -9.22
N ALA A 122 11.11 10.77 -7.89
CA ALA A 122 12.37 10.65 -7.19
C ALA A 122 13.16 9.39 -7.53
N GLY A 123 12.51 8.30 -7.94
CA GLY A 123 13.17 7.09 -8.43
C GLY A 123 13.77 7.24 -9.85
N PRO A 124 12.96 7.54 -10.87
CA PRO A 124 13.46 7.61 -12.25
C PRO A 124 14.30 8.85 -12.55
N LEU A 125 13.98 10.01 -11.95
CA LEU A 125 14.56 11.29 -12.35
C LEU A 125 16.09 11.37 -12.14
N PRO A 126 16.67 10.91 -11.01
CA PRO A 126 18.12 10.92 -10.83
C PRO A 126 18.86 10.14 -11.92
N GLY A 127 18.33 8.98 -12.33
CA GLY A 127 18.93 8.17 -13.39
C GLY A 127 18.88 8.84 -14.76
N ILE A 128 17.75 9.48 -15.08
CA ILE A 128 17.58 10.25 -16.32
C ILE A 128 18.58 11.41 -16.38
N LEU A 129 18.71 12.18 -15.28
CA LEU A 129 19.63 13.32 -15.22
C LEU A 129 21.10 12.89 -15.35
N LEU A 130 21.49 11.78 -14.71
CA LEU A 130 22.83 11.22 -14.87
C LEU A 130 23.09 10.79 -16.31
N GLY A 131 22.13 10.11 -16.95
CA GLY A 131 22.24 9.71 -18.34
C GLY A 131 22.41 10.90 -19.29
N ILE A 132 21.64 11.97 -19.09
CA ILE A 132 21.75 13.21 -19.88
C ILE A 132 23.09 13.90 -19.65
N GLY A 133 23.58 13.95 -18.41
CA GLY A 133 24.83 14.64 -18.08
C GLY A 133 26.10 13.93 -18.56
N MET A 134 26.01 12.63 -18.88
CA MET A 134 27.14 11.80 -19.31
C MET A 134 27.22 11.62 -20.84
N PHE A 135 26.30 12.20 -21.60
CA PHE A 135 26.20 12.09 -23.06
C PHE A 135 26.32 13.47 -23.73
#